data_AF-A7I3C3-F1
#
_entry.id   AF-A7I3C3-F1
#
_cell.length_a   1.000
_cell.length_b   1.000
_cell.length_c   1.000
_cell.angle_alpha   90.00
_cell.angle_beta   90.00
_cell.angle_gamma   90.00
#
_symmetry.space_group_name_H-M   'P 1'
#
loop_
_entity.id
_entity.type
_entity.pdbx_description
1 polymer ?
#
loop_
_entity_poly.entity_id
_entity_poly.type
_entity_poly.pdbx_seq_one_letter_code
_entity_poly.pdbx_strand_id
1 'polypeptide(L)'
;MTKILIIFGTRPEAIKMAPLVKEFKKHNKFDTKICVTAQHREMLDQVLEIFDLKPDYDLNIMKQNQDLYDITSNILLQIKKVFDDFKPDFVFVHGDTTTTFASSLAAFYKQIKICHVEAGLRTYDIYNPFPEEANRVLTSKLTKFHFAPTNKAMQNLLKENVDKNSILVTGNTVIDALFWVLNKIKSDLNLEKEIYEKIKHFLDDKIDIKKDKFVLVTAHRRENFGSGIENICHAIKTLAQNNQNIKFIYPVHLNPNIQEPVFKILSKISNIYLIKPLDYLEFSYLMSLSYLVLTDSGGVQEEAPSLGKPVLVLRSTTERPEAVEAGTVRLVGTCIKEIVKTTQLLIDDKNEYGKMSKASNPYGDGKACEKIVKFIER
;
A
#
# COMPACT_ATOMS: atom_id res chain seq x y z
N MET A 1 29.78 13.16 -3.98
CA MET A 1 28.33 12.89 -3.85
C MET A 1 28.17 11.60 -3.07
N THR A 2 27.24 11.58 -2.12
CA THR A 2 26.90 10.34 -1.39
C THR A 2 26.09 9.45 -2.32
N LYS A 3 26.50 8.19 -2.49
CA LYS A 3 25.86 7.25 -3.41
C LYS A 3 24.74 6.49 -2.72
N ILE A 4 23.53 6.65 -3.25
CA ILE A 4 22.29 6.07 -2.72
C ILE A 4 21.78 5.03 -3.74
N LEU A 5 21.64 3.78 -3.32
CA LEU A 5 21.01 2.75 -4.12
C LEU A 5 19.67 2.34 -3.50
N ILE A 6 18.59 2.53 -4.24
CA ILE A 6 17.23 2.17 -3.79
C ILE A 6 16.79 0.90 -4.49
N ILE A 7 16.39 -0.12 -3.71
CA ILE A 7 16.15 -1.48 -4.19
C ILE A 7 14.73 -1.91 -3.86
N PHE A 8 13.99 -2.41 -4.86
CA PHE A 8 12.65 -2.96 -4.70
C PHE A 8 12.32 -3.98 -5.81
N GLY A 9 11.39 -4.90 -5.54
CA GLY A 9 11.11 -6.02 -6.46
C GLY A 9 9.66 -6.16 -6.90
N THR A 10 8.73 -5.63 -6.10
CA THR A 10 7.29 -5.82 -6.27
C THR A 10 6.58 -4.50 -6.55
N ARG A 11 5.36 -4.57 -7.09
CA ARG A 11 4.49 -3.41 -7.30
C ARG A 11 4.23 -2.61 -6.01
N PRO A 12 3.86 -3.22 -4.87
CA PRO A 12 3.67 -2.48 -3.61
C PRO A 12 4.94 -1.77 -3.12
N GLU A 13 6.11 -2.42 -3.19
CA GLU A 13 7.38 -1.78 -2.82
C GLU A 13 7.68 -0.59 -3.74
N ALA A 14 7.46 -0.74 -5.05
CA ALA A 14 7.70 0.33 -6.00
C ALA A 14 6.84 1.56 -5.74
N ILE A 15 5.55 1.38 -5.42
CA ILE A 15 4.65 2.49 -5.06
C ILE A 15 5.20 3.24 -3.84
N LYS A 16 5.63 2.50 -2.81
CA LYS A 16 6.12 3.08 -1.55
C LYS A 16 7.52 3.67 -1.66
N MET A 17 8.39 3.17 -2.54
CA MET A 17 9.77 3.65 -2.69
C MET A 17 9.93 4.72 -3.77
N ALA A 18 9.03 4.79 -4.75
CA ALA A 18 9.05 5.82 -5.79
C ALA A 18 9.09 7.27 -5.27
N PRO A 19 8.27 7.71 -4.27
CA PRO A 19 8.38 9.06 -3.73
C PRO A 19 9.74 9.31 -3.06
N LEU A 20 10.34 8.30 -2.44
CA LEU A 20 11.67 8.43 -1.84
C LEU A 20 12.76 8.62 -2.90
N VAL A 21 12.69 7.90 -4.02
CA VAL A 21 13.57 8.12 -5.18
C VAL A 21 13.46 9.56 -5.67
N LYS A 22 12.23 10.06 -5.84
CA LYS A 22 12.00 11.44 -6.29
C LYS A 22 12.55 12.46 -5.30
N GLU A 23 12.38 12.21 -4.00
CA GLU A 23 12.89 13.13 -2.97
C GLU A 23 14.41 13.21 -3.01
N PHE A 24 15.13 12.08 -3.02
CA PHE A 24 16.59 12.10 -3.15
C PHE A 24 17.08 12.81 -4.42
N LYS A 25 16.40 12.60 -5.55
CA LYS A 25 16.75 13.24 -6.84
C LYS A 25 16.57 14.77 -6.85
N LYS A 26 15.87 15.37 -5.88
CA LYS A 26 15.80 16.84 -5.73
C LYS A 26 17.11 17.45 -5.21
N HIS A 27 18.02 16.65 -4.65
CA HIS A 27 19.20 17.13 -3.95
C HIS A 27 20.49 16.73 -4.70
N ASN A 28 21.22 17.72 -5.23
CA ASN A 28 22.46 17.52 -6.00
C ASN A 28 23.64 16.91 -5.20
N LYS A 29 23.49 16.66 -3.90
CA LYS A 29 24.54 16.03 -3.08
C LYS A 29 24.52 14.50 -3.17
N PHE A 30 23.41 13.92 -3.63
CA PHE A 30 23.21 12.48 -3.75
C PHE A 30 23.34 12.03 -5.21
N ASP A 31 24.11 10.98 -5.43
CA ASP A 31 24.07 10.20 -6.67
C ASP A 31 23.11 9.03 -6.42
N THR A 32 21.88 9.14 -6.94
CA THR A 32 20.78 8.22 -6.60
C THR A 32 20.45 7.31 -7.78
N LYS A 33 20.64 6.01 -7.56
CA LYS A 33 20.30 4.97 -8.54
C LYS A 33 19.22 4.03 -8.03
N ILE A 34 18.50 3.43 -8.98
CA ILE A 34 17.41 2.49 -8.75
C ILE A 34 17.85 1.11 -9.22
N CYS A 35 17.70 0.09 -8.37
CA CYS A 35 17.86 -1.31 -8.75
C CYS A 35 16.53 -2.04 -8.57
N VAL A 36 16.01 -2.62 -9.65
CA VAL A 36 14.81 -3.45 -9.59
C VAL A 36 15.15 -4.92 -9.71
N THR A 37 14.48 -5.76 -8.91
CA THR A 37 14.60 -7.21 -9.05
C THR A 37 13.58 -7.81 -10.02
N ALA A 38 12.50 -7.07 -10.30
CA ALA A 38 11.44 -7.40 -11.27
C ALA A 38 10.71 -8.72 -10.99
N GLN A 39 10.24 -8.95 -9.76
CA GLN A 39 9.44 -10.15 -9.41
C GLN A 39 8.11 -10.22 -10.17
N HIS A 40 7.53 -9.07 -10.50
CA HIS A 40 6.33 -8.95 -11.33
C HIS A 40 6.54 -7.83 -12.35
N ARG A 41 7.32 -8.12 -13.41
CA ARG A 41 7.83 -7.12 -14.37
C ARG A 41 6.75 -6.16 -14.89
N GLU A 42 5.68 -6.69 -15.49
CA GLU A 42 4.62 -5.87 -16.09
C GLU A 42 3.97 -4.92 -15.07
N MET A 43 3.68 -5.43 -13.86
CA MET A 43 3.06 -4.63 -12.80
C MET A 43 4.01 -3.60 -12.19
N LEU A 44 5.31 -3.88 -12.22
CA LEU A 44 6.35 -2.97 -11.76
C LEU A 44 6.55 -1.82 -12.74
N ASP A 45 6.61 -2.13 -14.05
CA ASP A 45 6.80 -1.16 -15.11
C ASP A 45 5.68 -0.11 -15.11
N GLN A 46 4.42 -0.53 -14.89
CA GLN A 46 3.30 0.39 -14.71
C GLN A 46 3.55 1.42 -13.60
N VAL A 47 4.09 1.00 -12.45
CA VAL A 47 4.40 1.93 -11.35
C VAL A 47 5.54 2.86 -11.72
N LEU A 48 6.59 2.33 -12.35
CA LEU A 48 7.73 3.13 -12.79
C LEU A 48 7.29 4.22 -13.77
N GLU A 49 6.40 3.90 -14.71
CA GLU A 49 5.79 4.86 -15.64
C GLU A 49 4.95 5.92 -14.91
N ILE A 50 4.08 5.52 -13.98
CA ILE A 50 3.26 6.45 -13.18
C ILE A 50 4.13 7.51 -12.50
N PHE A 51 5.26 7.08 -11.94
CA PHE A 51 6.21 7.94 -11.22
C PHE A 51 7.33 8.49 -12.12
N ASP A 52 7.29 8.33 -13.44
CA ASP A 52 8.33 8.82 -14.36
C ASP A 52 9.76 8.38 -13.92
N LEU A 53 9.90 7.12 -13.51
CA LEU A 53 11.15 6.53 -13.02
C LEU A 53 11.70 5.52 -14.01
N LYS A 54 13.02 5.58 -14.22
CA LYS A 54 13.76 4.59 -15.01
C LYS A 54 14.74 3.85 -14.11
N PRO A 55 14.72 2.50 -14.07
CA PRO A 55 15.69 1.75 -13.30
C PRO A 55 17.08 1.85 -13.93
N ASP A 56 18.10 2.04 -13.09
CA ASP A 56 19.51 2.04 -13.52
C ASP A 56 20.06 0.61 -13.61
N TYR A 57 19.57 -0.27 -12.74
CA TYR A 57 19.87 -1.69 -12.73
C TYR A 57 18.58 -2.50 -12.71
N ASP A 58 18.58 -3.57 -13.48
CA ASP A 58 17.46 -4.49 -13.63
C ASP A 58 18.00 -5.90 -13.59
N LEU A 59 17.77 -6.60 -12.46
CA LEU A 59 18.29 -7.95 -12.25
C LEU A 59 17.50 -9.01 -13.00
N ASN A 60 16.27 -8.68 -13.44
CA ASN A 60 15.37 -9.57 -14.17
C ASN A 60 15.40 -11.02 -13.64
N ILE A 61 15.17 -11.21 -12.33
CA ILE A 61 15.47 -12.48 -11.67
C ILE A 61 14.44 -13.59 -11.93
N MET A 62 13.28 -13.22 -12.48
CA MET A 62 12.14 -14.13 -12.55
C MET A 62 12.32 -15.21 -13.61
N LYS A 63 12.09 -16.44 -13.18
CA LYS A 63 12.08 -17.65 -14.01
C LYS A 63 10.81 -18.45 -13.66
N GLN A 64 10.38 -19.31 -14.57
CA GLN A 64 9.25 -20.20 -14.30
C GLN A 64 9.57 -21.15 -13.13
N ASN A 65 8.58 -21.41 -12.29
CA ASN A 65 8.62 -22.37 -11.17
C ASN A 65 9.70 -22.12 -10.11
N GLN A 66 10.03 -20.86 -9.83
CA GLN A 66 10.96 -20.52 -8.74
C GLN A 66 10.34 -20.69 -7.36
N ASP A 67 11.15 -21.13 -6.40
CA ASP A 67 10.83 -21.11 -4.98
C ASP A 67 11.60 -20.01 -4.22
N LEU A 68 11.48 -20.00 -2.89
CA LEU A 68 12.17 -19.03 -2.04
C LEU A 68 13.70 -19.18 -2.07
N TYR A 69 14.24 -20.40 -2.26
CA TYR A 69 15.67 -20.64 -2.39
C TYR A 69 16.20 -20.05 -3.69
N ASP A 70 15.47 -20.24 -4.79
CA ASP A 70 15.80 -19.68 -6.09
C ASP A 70 15.80 -18.15 -6.05
N ILE A 71 14.73 -17.54 -5.54
CA ILE A 71 14.62 -16.07 -5.46
C ILE A 71 15.74 -15.49 -4.61
N THR A 72 15.98 -16.06 -3.43
CA THR A 72 17.02 -15.59 -2.49
C THR A 72 18.41 -15.67 -3.10
N SER A 73 18.78 -16.84 -3.64
CA SER A 73 20.11 -17.08 -4.21
C SER A 73 20.36 -16.23 -5.47
N ASN A 74 19.36 -16.11 -6.35
CA ASN A 74 19.48 -15.29 -7.56
C ASN A 74 19.67 -13.80 -7.21
N ILE A 75 18.90 -13.24 -6.27
CA ILE A 75 19.09 -11.84 -5.84
C ILE A 75 20.48 -11.65 -5.25
N LEU A 76 20.87 -12.51 -4.31
CA LEU A 76 22.16 -12.42 -3.61
C LEU A 76 23.36 -12.43 -4.59
N LEU A 77 23.32 -13.30 -5.60
CA LEU A 77 24.39 -13.41 -6.59
C LEU A 77 24.39 -12.27 -7.61
N GLN A 78 23.21 -11.84 -8.08
CA GLN A 78 23.12 -10.82 -9.12
C GLN A 78 23.41 -9.42 -8.58
N ILE A 79 22.91 -9.09 -7.38
CA ILE A 79 23.07 -7.76 -6.80
C ILE A 79 24.52 -7.44 -6.43
N LYS A 80 25.35 -8.48 -6.22
CA LYS A 80 26.80 -8.34 -6.04
C LYS A 80 27.43 -7.52 -7.17
N LYS A 81 27.03 -7.76 -8.43
CA LYS A 81 27.56 -7.04 -9.60
C LYS A 81 27.19 -5.55 -9.55
N VAL A 82 25.97 -5.24 -9.11
CA VAL A 82 25.50 -3.86 -8.93
C VAL A 82 26.30 -3.15 -7.84
N PHE A 83 26.57 -3.82 -6.72
CA PHE A 83 27.40 -3.23 -5.66
C PHE A 83 28.86 -3.06 -6.07
N ASP A 84 29.42 -3.98 -6.86
CA ASP A 84 30.78 -3.89 -7.38
C ASP A 84 30.94 -2.74 -8.39
N ASP A 85 29.91 -2.49 -9.20
CA ASP A 85 29.86 -1.38 -10.16
C ASP A 85 29.60 -0.03 -9.47
N PHE A 86 28.45 0.11 -8.80
CA PHE A 86 28.02 1.39 -8.27
C PHE A 86 28.76 1.79 -6.99
N LYS A 87 29.09 0.81 -6.14
CA LYS A 87 29.70 1.01 -4.80
C LYS A 87 28.93 2.03 -3.96
N PRO A 88 27.66 1.76 -3.60
CA PRO A 88 26.85 2.71 -2.86
C PRO A 88 27.34 2.88 -1.42
N ASP A 89 27.17 4.08 -0.86
CA ASP A 89 27.39 4.36 0.56
C ASP A 89 26.21 3.85 1.40
N PHE A 90 25.00 3.95 0.84
CA PHE A 90 23.75 3.52 1.45
C PHE A 90 22.89 2.70 0.49
N VAL A 91 22.32 1.62 1.01
CA VAL A 91 21.32 0.80 0.32
C VAL A 91 19.99 0.93 1.05
N PHE A 92 18.95 1.35 0.33
CA PHE A 92 17.58 1.43 0.84
C PHE A 92 16.77 0.22 0.38
N VAL A 93 16.17 -0.46 1.35
CA VAL A 93 15.25 -1.59 1.17
C VAL A 93 13.93 -1.30 1.86
N HIS A 94 12.88 -2.05 1.52
CA HIS A 94 11.51 -1.74 1.96
C HIS A 94 10.78 -2.96 2.56
N GLY A 95 10.21 -2.81 3.75
CA GLY A 95 9.26 -3.78 4.29
C GLY A 95 9.87 -5.15 4.53
N ASP A 96 9.27 -6.20 3.97
CA ASP A 96 9.42 -7.57 4.45
C ASP A 96 9.51 -8.64 3.35
N THR A 97 9.83 -8.22 2.12
CA THR A 97 9.96 -9.16 1.01
C THR A 97 11.29 -9.93 1.06
N THR A 98 11.35 -11.04 0.32
CA THR A 98 12.61 -11.76 0.09
C THR A 98 13.65 -10.88 -0.61
N THR A 99 13.21 -9.92 -1.45
CA THR A 99 14.12 -8.92 -2.05
C THR A 99 14.79 -8.07 -0.98
N THR A 100 14.02 -7.58 -0.02
CA THR A 100 14.52 -6.77 1.08
C THR A 100 15.54 -7.52 1.93
N PHE A 101 15.24 -8.76 2.31
CA PHE A 101 16.19 -9.58 3.08
C PHE A 101 17.47 -9.90 2.28
N ALA A 102 17.34 -10.46 1.08
CA ALA A 102 18.49 -10.90 0.28
C ALA A 102 19.41 -9.73 -0.11
N SER A 103 18.82 -8.57 -0.45
CA SER A 103 19.58 -7.36 -0.76
C SER A 103 20.32 -6.80 0.45
N SER A 104 19.69 -6.87 1.63
CA SER A 104 20.32 -6.46 2.89
C SER A 104 21.49 -7.38 3.26
N LEU A 105 21.33 -8.70 3.10
CA LEU A 105 22.40 -9.66 3.34
C LEU A 105 23.59 -9.43 2.38
N ALA A 106 23.30 -9.19 1.11
CA ALA A 106 24.34 -8.87 0.12
C ALA A 106 25.09 -7.56 0.47
N ALA A 107 24.36 -6.54 0.92
CA ALA A 107 24.94 -5.25 1.30
C ALA A 107 25.80 -5.39 2.56
N PHE A 108 25.36 -6.21 3.52
CA PHE A 108 26.11 -6.56 4.71
C PHE A 108 27.45 -7.23 4.37
N TYR A 109 27.47 -8.19 3.43
CA TYR A 109 28.72 -8.83 2.97
C TYR A 109 29.73 -7.84 2.35
N LYS A 110 29.25 -6.69 1.87
CA LYS A 110 30.07 -5.60 1.33
C LYS A 110 30.31 -4.46 2.33
N GLN A 111 29.83 -4.60 3.57
CA GLN A 111 29.91 -3.57 4.62
C GLN A 111 29.25 -2.24 4.21
N ILE A 112 28.22 -2.30 3.37
CA ILE A 112 27.44 -1.13 2.93
C ILE A 112 26.37 -0.82 4.00
N LYS A 113 26.11 0.47 4.26
CA LYS A 113 25.12 0.86 5.27
C LYS A 113 23.71 0.58 4.74
N ILE A 114 22.94 -0.20 5.49
CA ILE A 114 21.58 -0.58 5.12
C ILE A 114 20.57 0.36 5.80
N CYS A 115 19.61 0.81 5.02
CA CYS A 115 18.53 1.72 5.39
C CYS A 115 17.20 1.00 5.16
N HIS A 116 16.46 0.70 6.23
CA HIS A 116 15.22 -0.07 6.16
C HIS A 116 14.00 0.84 6.26
N VAL A 117 13.30 1.02 5.15
CA VAL A 117 12.03 1.76 5.07
C VAL A 117 10.88 0.84 5.47
N GLU A 118 9.91 1.36 6.23
CA GLU A 118 8.82 0.57 6.84
C GLU A 118 9.34 -0.44 7.89
N ALA A 119 10.33 -0.02 8.67
CA ALA A 119 10.94 -0.87 9.70
C ALA A 119 10.06 -1.02 10.95
N GLY A 120 10.17 -2.18 11.62
CA GLY A 120 9.63 -2.38 12.99
C GLY A 120 8.22 -2.96 13.11
N LEU A 121 7.56 -3.32 12.01
CA LEU A 121 6.31 -4.10 12.07
C LEU A 121 6.61 -5.52 12.56
N ARG A 122 5.78 -6.07 13.45
CA ARG A 122 5.98 -7.40 14.07
C ARG A 122 4.65 -8.08 14.36
N THR A 123 4.61 -9.39 14.12
CA THR A 123 3.60 -10.30 14.68
C THR A 123 4.16 -11.13 15.84
N TYR A 124 5.50 -11.25 15.93
CA TYR A 124 6.23 -12.13 16.84
C TYR A 124 5.95 -13.63 16.62
N ASP A 125 5.38 -13.99 15.46
CA ASP A 125 5.26 -15.36 14.98
C ASP A 125 6.04 -15.52 13.69
N ILE A 126 7.20 -16.19 13.76
CA ILE A 126 8.13 -16.33 12.63
C ILE A 126 7.51 -17.08 11.42
N TYR A 127 6.44 -17.84 11.66
CA TYR A 127 5.71 -18.59 10.63
C TYR A 127 4.40 -17.93 10.22
N ASN A 128 4.07 -16.75 10.76
CA ASN A 128 2.85 -16.05 10.40
C ASN A 128 2.97 -14.52 10.54
N PRO A 129 2.93 -13.77 9.42
CA PRO A 129 2.92 -14.25 8.03
C PRO A 129 4.28 -14.84 7.61
N PHE A 130 4.23 -15.91 6.81
CA PHE A 130 5.40 -16.59 6.26
C PHE A 130 5.59 -16.30 4.76
N PRO A 131 6.79 -15.88 4.31
CA PRO A 131 8.04 -15.71 5.07
C PRO A 131 8.28 -14.29 5.63
N GLU A 132 7.28 -13.40 5.57
CA GLU A 132 7.46 -11.97 5.77
C GLU A 132 7.95 -11.60 7.19
N GLU A 133 7.48 -12.28 8.25
CA GLU A 133 7.97 -12.02 9.60
C GLU A 133 9.47 -12.29 9.72
N ALA A 134 9.95 -13.42 9.19
CA ALA A 134 11.37 -13.75 9.18
C ALA A 134 12.17 -12.71 8.39
N ASN A 135 11.72 -12.35 7.19
CA ASN A 135 12.41 -11.39 6.33
C ASN A 135 12.63 -10.04 7.03
N ARG A 136 11.60 -9.46 7.66
CA ARG A 136 11.74 -8.14 8.33
C ARG A 136 12.53 -8.19 9.63
N VAL A 137 12.45 -9.29 10.39
CA VAL A 137 13.26 -9.47 11.60
C VAL A 137 14.74 -9.62 11.23
N LEU A 138 15.06 -10.47 10.25
CA LEU A 138 16.44 -10.66 9.77
C LEU A 138 17.01 -9.37 9.17
N THR A 139 16.23 -8.68 8.33
CA THR A 139 16.62 -7.37 7.77
C THR A 139 16.93 -6.36 8.86
N SER A 140 16.12 -6.31 9.92
CA SER A 140 16.34 -5.39 11.05
C SER A 140 17.69 -5.63 11.73
N LYS A 141 18.15 -6.88 11.85
CA LYS A 141 19.46 -7.18 12.45
C LYS A 141 20.66 -6.76 11.61
N LEU A 142 20.47 -6.58 10.30
CA LEU A 142 21.51 -6.14 9.37
C LEU A 142 21.49 -4.62 9.15
N THR A 143 20.44 -3.94 9.61
CA THR A 143 20.15 -2.56 9.28
C THR A 143 20.96 -1.57 10.12
N LYS A 144 21.46 -0.51 9.48
CA LYS A 144 22.11 0.61 10.16
C LYS A 144 21.13 1.69 10.58
N PHE A 145 20.14 2.01 9.74
CA PHE A 145 19.11 3.01 10.01
C PHE A 145 17.71 2.49 9.72
N HIS A 146 16.80 2.66 10.69
CA HIS A 146 15.44 2.16 10.66
C HIS A 146 14.45 3.32 10.53
N PHE A 147 13.66 3.32 9.46
CA PHE A 147 12.59 4.29 9.24
C PHE A 147 11.24 3.66 9.59
N ALA A 148 10.84 3.84 10.84
CA ALA A 148 9.63 3.28 11.39
C ALA A 148 8.41 4.14 10.99
N PRO A 149 7.29 3.55 10.55
CA PRO A 149 6.11 4.32 10.17
C PRO A 149 5.37 4.91 11.38
N THR A 150 5.40 4.22 12.52
CA THR A 150 4.68 4.62 13.74
C THR A 150 5.55 4.53 14.99
N ASN A 151 5.11 5.16 16.08
CA ASN A 151 5.74 4.98 17.39
C ASN A 151 5.70 3.52 17.85
N LYS A 152 4.65 2.76 17.52
CA LYS A 152 4.53 1.33 17.86
C LYS A 152 5.61 0.51 17.17
N ALA A 153 5.84 0.75 15.88
CA ALA A 153 6.92 0.11 15.14
C ALA A 153 8.31 0.46 15.72
N MET A 154 8.53 1.71 16.14
CA MET A 154 9.74 2.10 16.89
C MET A 154 9.86 1.31 18.21
N GLN A 155 8.77 1.18 18.99
CA GLN A 155 8.82 0.42 20.25
C GLN A 155 9.16 -1.06 20.02
N ASN A 156 8.69 -1.66 18.94
CA ASN A 156 9.06 -3.04 18.60
C ASN A 156 10.57 -3.18 18.33
N LEU A 157 11.17 -2.24 17.61
CA LEU A 157 12.62 -2.21 17.37
C LEU A 157 13.41 -2.02 18.67
N LEU A 158 12.95 -1.13 19.56
CA LEU A 158 13.58 -0.91 20.87
C LEU A 158 13.53 -2.18 21.74
N LYS A 159 12.42 -2.93 21.73
CA LYS A 159 12.31 -4.23 22.42
C LYS A 159 13.32 -5.26 21.92
N GLU A 160 13.77 -5.13 20.67
CA GLU A 160 14.78 -5.99 20.05
C GLU A 160 16.21 -5.46 20.21
N ASN A 161 16.39 -4.47 21.11
CA ASN A 161 17.66 -3.80 21.43
C ASN A 161 18.30 -3.06 20.26
N VAL A 162 17.50 -2.54 19.32
CA VAL A 162 17.98 -1.62 18.29
C VAL A 162 18.32 -0.27 18.95
N ASP A 163 19.48 0.31 18.62
CA ASP A 163 19.90 1.61 19.14
C ASP A 163 18.88 2.70 18.77
N LYS A 164 18.40 3.45 19.77
CA LYS A 164 17.42 4.51 19.58
C LYS A 164 17.88 5.58 18.58
N ASN A 165 19.19 5.88 18.54
CA ASN A 165 19.73 6.89 17.62
C ASN A 165 19.75 6.42 16.16
N SER A 166 19.55 5.12 15.92
CA SER A 166 19.43 4.54 14.59
C SER A 166 17.98 4.48 14.08
N ILE A 167 16.99 4.87 14.90
CA ILE A 167 15.56 4.79 14.55
C ILE A 167 15.00 6.19 14.34
N LEU A 168 14.28 6.36 13.25
CA LEU A 168 13.49 7.56 12.97
C LEU A 168 12.04 7.18 12.71
N VAL A 169 11.10 7.79 13.46
CA VAL A 169 9.67 7.70 13.14
C VAL A 169 9.36 8.68 12.02
N THR A 170 8.91 8.17 10.88
CA THR A 170 8.78 8.92 9.63
C THR A 170 7.33 9.13 9.19
N GLY A 171 6.44 8.20 9.52
CA GLY A 171 5.23 7.95 8.73
C GLY A 171 5.51 6.90 7.65
N ASN A 172 4.47 6.42 6.97
CA ASN A 172 4.59 5.49 5.87
C ASN A 172 4.69 6.25 4.54
N THR A 173 5.67 5.88 3.71
CA THR A 173 5.87 6.50 2.39
C THR A 173 4.75 6.22 1.40
N VAL A 174 3.83 5.29 1.71
CA VAL A 174 2.59 5.12 0.93
C VAL A 174 1.72 6.38 0.94
N ILE A 175 1.78 7.19 2.00
CA ILE A 175 1.04 8.45 2.07
C ILE A 175 1.68 9.51 1.17
N ASP A 176 3.02 9.56 1.15
CA ASP A 176 3.77 10.40 0.20
C ASP A 176 3.42 10.01 -1.25
N ALA A 177 3.33 8.70 -1.55
CA ALA A 177 2.94 8.18 -2.85
C ALA A 177 1.52 8.60 -3.25
N LEU A 178 0.57 8.46 -2.33
CA LEU A 178 -0.83 8.84 -2.53
C LEU A 178 -0.97 10.33 -2.85
N PHE A 179 -0.35 11.20 -2.05
CA PHE A 179 -0.41 12.64 -2.30
C PHE A 179 0.34 13.04 -3.56
N TRP A 180 1.47 12.38 -3.88
CA TRP A 180 2.18 12.64 -5.13
C TRP A 180 1.29 12.35 -6.34
N VAL A 181 0.61 11.19 -6.36
CA VAL A 181 -0.31 10.81 -7.44
C VAL A 181 -1.48 11.79 -7.55
N LEU A 182 -2.15 12.11 -6.45
CA LEU A 182 -3.29 13.04 -6.48
C LEU A 182 -2.88 14.44 -6.91
N ASN A 183 -1.69 14.91 -6.52
CA ASN A 183 -1.15 16.18 -6.97
C ASN A 183 -0.81 16.15 -8.47
N LYS A 184 -0.21 15.06 -8.98
CA LYS A 184 0.05 14.87 -10.41
C LYS A 184 -1.24 14.95 -11.23
N ILE A 185 -2.28 14.24 -10.80
CA ILE A 185 -3.61 14.27 -11.44
C ILE A 185 -4.19 15.69 -11.41
N LYS A 186 -4.16 16.36 -10.25
CA LYS A 186 -4.69 17.73 -10.12
C LYS A 186 -3.94 18.75 -10.96
N SER A 187 -2.64 18.58 -11.14
CA SER A 187 -1.79 19.50 -11.90
C SER A 187 -1.88 19.34 -13.41
N ASP A 188 -2.34 18.17 -13.90
CA ASP A 188 -2.43 17.84 -15.31
C ASP A 188 -3.90 17.58 -15.68
N LEU A 189 -4.56 18.60 -16.22
CA LEU A 189 -5.97 18.55 -16.59
C LEU A 189 -6.26 17.51 -17.68
N ASN A 190 -5.30 17.21 -18.55
CA ASN A 190 -5.48 16.18 -19.58
C ASN A 190 -5.46 14.79 -18.95
N LEU A 191 -4.52 14.55 -18.04
CA LEU A 191 -4.46 13.30 -17.27
C LEU A 191 -5.71 13.12 -16.40
N GLU A 192 -6.18 14.16 -15.70
CA GLU A 192 -7.42 14.07 -14.92
C GLU A 192 -8.61 13.71 -15.82
N LYS A 193 -8.73 14.35 -16.99
CA LYS A 193 -9.78 14.06 -17.95
C LYS A 193 -9.69 12.62 -18.46
N GLU A 194 -8.51 12.14 -18.82
CA GLU A 194 -8.29 10.77 -19.27
C GLU A 194 -8.72 9.74 -18.21
N ILE A 195 -8.27 9.92 -16.96
CA ILE A 195 -8.64 9.06 -15.84
C ILE A 195 -10.15 9.09 -15.61
N TYR A 196 -10.75 10.28 -15.60
CA TYR A 196 -12.19 10.43 -15.42
C TYR A 196 -12.98 9.72 -16.51
N GLU A 197 -12.65 9.93 -17.80
CA GLU A 197 -13.31 9.26 -18.92
C GLU A 197 -13.13 7.75 -18.88
N LYS A 198 -11.94 7.26 -18.50
CA LYS A 198 -11.67 5.81 -18.34
C LYS A 198 -12.55 5.19 -17.25
N ILE A 199 -12.66 5.83 -16.08
CA ILE A 199 -13.53 5.35 -14.99
C ILE A 199 -15.00 5.45 -15.40
N LYS A 200 -15.41 6.56 -16.03
CA LYS A 200 -16.77 6.78 -16.51
C LYS A 200 -17.20 5.71 -17.51
N HIS A 201 -16.29 5.32 -18.42
CA HIS A 201 -16.51 4.22 -19.34
C HIS A 201 -16.69 2.88 -18.62
N PHE A 202 -15.87 2.56 -17.61
CA PHE A 202 -16.06 1.34 -16.81
C PHE A 202 -17.38 1.29 -16.05
N LEU A 203 -17.99 2.45 -15.81
CA LEU A 203 -19.27 2.60 -15.13
C LEU A 203 -20.47 2.71 -16.10
N ASP A 204 -20.25 2.46 -17.39
CA ASP A 204 -21.24 2.59 -18.48
C ASP A 204 -21.96 3.95 -18.52
N ASP A 205 -21.27 5.05 -18.17
CA ASP A 205 -21.85 6.41 -18.10
C ASP A 205 -23.07 6.56 -17.15
N LYS A 206 -23.33 5.56 -16.30
CA LYS A 206 -24.52 5.53 -15.42
C LYS A 206 -24.37 6.38 -14.15
N ILE A 207 -23.16 6.88 -13.88
CA ILE A 207 -22.80 7.60 -12.65
C ILE A 207 -21.78 8.69 -12.98
N ASP A 208 -21.93 9.84 -12.36
CA ASP A 208 -20.94 10.93 -12.36
C ASP A 208 -20.18 10.91 -11.03
N ILE A 209 -19.00 10.30 -11.00
CA ILE A 209 -18.18 10.15 -9.78
C ILE A 209 -17.77 11.49 -9.13
N LYS A 210 -17.93 12.63 -9.82
CA LYS A 210 -17.68 13.96 -9.24
C LYS A 210 -18.91 14.55 -8.54
N LYS A 211 -20.11 14.03 -8.78
CA LYS A 211 -21.38 14.56 -8.24
C LYS A 211 -22.10 13.55 -7.35
N ASP A 212 -22.06 12.28 -7.73
CA ASP A 212 -22.76 11.23 -7.02
C ASP A 212 -22.04 10.85 -5.73
N LYS A 213 -22.83 10.61 -4.67
CA LYS A 213 -22.31 10.07 -3.41
C LYS A 213 -22.15 8.55 -3.56
N PHE A 214 -20.94 8.04 -3.35
CA PHE A 214 -20.69 6.60 -3.48
C PHE A 214 -19.83 6.01 -2.37
N VAL A 215 -20.04 4.72 -2.12
CA VAL A 215 -19.21 3.86 -1.27
C VAL A 215 -18.26 3.07 -2.18
N LEU A 216 -16.96 3.17 -1.92
CA LEU A 216 -15.95 2.35 -2.60
C LEU A 216 -15.79 1.02 -1.85
N VAL A 217 -15.88 -0.10 -2.57
CA VAL A 217 -15.79 -1.43 -2.00
C VAL A 217 -14.57 -2.17 -2.57
N THR A 218 -13.81 -2.84 -1.71
CA THR A 218 -12.77 -3.80 -2.13
C THR A 218 -12.76 -5.00 -1.19
N ALA A 219 -12.97 -6.22 -1.70
CA ALA A 219 -12.80 -7.45 -0.92
C ALA A 219 -12.11 -8.53 -1.76
N HIS A 220 -11.01 -9.08 -1.27
CA HIS A 220 -10.16 -10.01 -2.03
C HIS A 220 -9.29 -10.93 -1.16
N ARG A 221 -9.31 -10.80 0.17
CA ARG A 221 -8.49 -11.62 1.06
C ARG A 221 -8.96 -13.07 1.04
N ARG A 222 -7.99 -14.00 1.08
CA ARG A 222 -8.27 -15.45 1.11
C ARG A 222 -9.12 -15.88 2.31
N GLU A 223 -8.92 -15.24 3.46
CA GLU A 223 -9.71 -15.49 4.68
C GLU A 223 -11.22 -15.21 4.50
N ASN A 224 -11.58 -14.40 3.50
CA ASN A 224 -12.97 -14.07 3.18
C ASN A 224 -13.58 -14.99 2.11
N PHE A 225 -12.87 -15.97 1.57
CA PHE A 225 -13.44 -16.87 0.56
C PHE A 225 -14.60 -17.69 1.13
N GLY A 226 -15.56 -18.06 0.27
CA GLY A 226 -16.78 -18.75 0.67
C GLY A 226 -17.77 -17.83 1.39
N SER A 227 -18.19 -18.20 2.61
CA SER A 227 -19.25 -17.49 3.32
C SER A 227 -18.91 -16.03 3.67
N GLY A 228 -17.62 -15.69 3.84
CA GLY A 228 -17.19 -14.33 4.13
C GLY A 228 -17.58 -13.34 3.03
N ILE A 229 -17.20 -13.64 1.78
CA ILE A 229 -17.49 -12.80 0.61
C ILE A 229 -18.97 -12.81 0.26
N GLU A 230 -19.67 -13.95 0.44
CA GLU A 230 -21.13 -14.00 0.27
C GLU A 230 -21.85 -13.08 1.26
N ASN A 231 -21.46 -13.11 2.54
CA ASN A 231 -22.02 -12.23 3.55
C ASN A 231 -21.74 -10.76 3.27
N ILE A 232 -20.51 -10.41 2.85
CA ILE A 232 -20.17 -9.06 2.40
C ILE A 232 -21.10 -8.63 1.26
N CYS A 233 -21.30 -9.48 0.25
CA CYS A 233 -22.21 -9.19 -0.86
C CYS A 233 -23.66 -9.00 -0.38
N HIS A 234 -24.17 -9.86 0.51
CA HIS A 234 -25.51 -9.71 1.05
C HIS A 234 -25.68 -8.42 1.88
N ALA A 235 -24.64 -8.00 2.60
CA ALA A 235 -24.64 -6.72 3.31
C ALA A 235 -24.69 -5.54 2.34
N ILE A 236 -23.84 -5.54 1.30
CA ILE A 236 -23.82 -4.48 0.27
C ILE A 236 -25.16 -4.43 -0.46
N LYS A 237 -25.73 -5.58 -0.84
CA LYS A 237 -27.06 -5.67 -1.44
C LYS A 237 -28.12 -4.99 -0.57
N THR A 238 -28.13 -5.28 0.73
CA THR A 238 -29.07 -4.68 1.68
C THR A 238 -28.88 -3.17 1.77
N LEU A 239 -27.64 -2.70 1.89
CA LEU A 239 -27.31 -1.28 1.93
C LEU A 239 -27.71 -0.55 0.65
N ALA A 240 -27.45 -1.14 -0.51
CA ALA A 240 -27.82 -0.61 -1.81
C ALA A 240 -29.35 -0.49 -1.95
N GLN A 241 -30.10 -1.50 -1.51
CA GLN A 241 -31.57 -1.47 -1.51
C GLN A 241 -32.14 -0.40 -0.58
N ASN A 242 -31.55 -0.22 0.61
CA ASN A 242 -31.97 0.78 1.58
C ASN A 242 -31.61 2.23 1.19
N ASN A 243 -30.59 2.41 0.34
CA ASN A 243 -30.02 3.72 0.01
C ASN A 243 -29.94 3.94 -1.51
N GLN A 244 -31.09 4.10 -2.17
CA GLN A 244 -31.16 4.26 -3.65
C GLN A 244 -30.36 5.45 -4.20
N ASN A 245 -30.17 6.49 -3.38
CA ASN A 245 -29.41 7.69 -3.73
C ASN A 245 -27.88 7.54 -3.56
N ILE A 246 -27.42 6.42 -2.99
CA ILE A 246 -26.01 6.13 -2.78
C ILE A 246 -25.59 5.02 -3.74
N LYS A 247 -24.46 5.23 -4.42
CA LYS A 247 -23.90 4.25 -5.34
C LYS A 247 -22.85 3.39 -4.63
N PHE A 248 -22.68 2.15 -5.07
CA PHE A 248 -21.63 1.26 -4.58
C PHE A 248 -20.74 0.88 -5.76
N ILE A 249 -19.48 1.29 -5.73
CA ILE A 249 -18.52 0.96 -6.79
C ILE A 249 -17.57 -0.09 -6.26
N TYR A 250 -17.48 -1.21 -6.95
CA TYR A 250 -16.67 -2.35 -6.56
C TYR A 250 -15.76 -2.79 -7.71
N PRO A 251 -14.47 -2.41 -7.70
CA PRO A 251 -13.45 -3.02 -8.53
C PRO A 251 -13.22 -4.49 -8.11
N VAL A 252 -13.74 -5.44 -8.89
CA VAL A 252 -13.81 -6.86 -8.51
C VAL A 252 -12.50 -7.57 -8.87
N HIS A 253 -11.84 -8.17 -7.89
CA HIS A 253 -10.60 -8.93 -8.09
C HIS A 253 -10.79 -10.08 -9.10
N LEU A 254 -9.76 -10.42 -9.87
CA LEU A 254 -9.81 -11.46 -10.93
C LEU A 254 -9.91 -12.90 -10.42
N ASN A 255 -9.98 -13.12 -9.10
CA ASN A 255 -9.97 -14.48 -8.55
C ASN A 255 -11.40 -15.04 -8.66
N PRO A 256 -11.61 -16.23 -9.25
CA PRO A 256 -12.95 -16.83 -9.39
C PRO A 256 -13.70 -16.95 -8.05
N ASN A 257 -12.99 -17.26 -6.96
CA ASN A 257 -13.56 -17.35 -5.60
C ASN A 257 -14.14 -16.01 -5.10
N ILE A 258 -13.82 -14.90 -5.76
CA ILE A 258 -14.37 -13.57 -5.52
C ILE A 258 -15.37 -13.21 -6.62
N GLN A 259 -15.02 -13.38 -7.89
CA GLN A 259 -15.87 -12.96 -9.01
C GLN A 259 -17.23 -13.67 -8.99
N GLU A 260 -17.25 -14.99 -8.85
CA GLU A 260 -18.48 -15.78 -8.92
C GLU A 260 -19.55 -15.31 -7.90
N PRO A 261 -19.26 -15.25 -6.58
CA PRO A 261 -20.26 -14.78 -5.60
C PRO A 261 -20.64 -13.32 -5.81
N VAL A 262 -19.67 -12.44 -6.14
CA VAL A 262 -19.90 -11.01 -6.34
C VAL A 262 -20.88 -10.77 -7.50
N PHE A 263 -20.60 -11.32 -8.69
CA PHE A 263 -21.47 -11.15 -9.84
C PHE A 263 -22.81 -11.86 -9.66
N LYS A 264 -22.84 -13.05 -9.04
CA LYS A 264 -24.08 -13.80 -8.78
C LYS A 264 -25.05 -13.02 -7.88
N ILE A 265 -24.55 -12.36 -6.83
CA ILE A 265 -25.39 -11.70 -5.82
C ILE A 265 -25.71 -10.25 -6.19
N LEU A 266 -24.76 -9.52 -6.80
CA LEU A 266 -24.83 -8.06 -6.92
C LEU A 266 -25.16 -7.53 -8.32
N SER A 267 -24.92 -8.30 -9.40
CA SER A 267 -24.99 -7.78 -10.79
C SER A 267 -26.34 -7.19 -11.23
N LYS A 268 -27.44 -7.58 -10.58
CA LYS A 268 -28.81 -7.14 -10.92
C LYS A 268 -29.30 -5.94 -10.10
N ILE A 269 -28.45 -5.34 -9.27
CA ILE A 269 -28.83 -4.23 -8.38
C ILE A 269 -28.42 -2.91 -9.02
N SER A 270 -29.40 -2.04 -9.26
CA SER A 270 -29.25 -0.85 -10.13
C SER A 270 -28.24 0.20 -9.66
N ASN A 271 -28.02 0.34 -8.35
CA ASN A 271 -27.05 1.28 -7.78
C ASN A 271 -25.73 0.61 -7.33
N ILE A 272 -25.45 -0.60 -7.82
CA ILE A 272 -24.16 -1.26 -7.64
C ILE A 272 -23.45 -1.37 -9.00
N TYR A 273 -22.19 -0.94 -9.03
CA TYR A 273 -21.35 -0.93 -10.22
C TYR A 273 -20.14 -1.82 -9.98
N LEU A 274 -20.15 -2.98 -10.63
CA LEU A 274 -19.06 -3.95 -10.61
C LEU A 274 -18.13 -3.65 -11.79
N ILE A 275 -16.91 -3.24 -11.51
CA ILE A 275 -15.93 -2.87 -12.54
C ILE A 275 -14.70 -3.76 -12.45
N LYS A 276 -13.88 -3.76 -13.52
CA LYS A 276 -12.59 -4.46 -13.49
C LYS A 276 -11.63 -3.80 -12.47
N PRO A 277 -10.62 -4.53 -11.98
CA PRO A 277 -9.58 -3.93 -11.14
C PRO A 277 -8.96 -2.69 -11.79
N LEU A 278 -8.70 -1.69 -10.96
CA LEU A 278 -8.11 -0.42 -11.39
C LEU A 278 -6.61 -0.42 -11.14
N ASP A 279 -5.87 0.32 -11.97
CA ASP A 279 -4.48 0.64 -11.68
C ASP A 279 -4.39 1.70 -10.58
N TYR A 280 -3.17 1.96 -10.10
CA TYR A 280 -2.99 2.77 -8.89
C TYR A 280 -3.51 4.22 -9.06
N LEU A 281 -3.30 4.84 -10.22
CA LEU A 281 -3.77 6.20 -10.51
C LEU A 281 -5.29 6.31 -10.42
N GLU A 282 -6.02 5.46 -11.15
CA GLU A 282 -7.48 5.46 -11.19
C GLU A 282 -8.06 5.10 -9.82
N PHE A 283 -7.44 4.13 -9.12
CA PHE A 283 -7.89 3.73 -7.80
C PHE A 283 -7.74 4.85 -6.77
N SER A 284 -6.57 5.51 -6.71
CA SER A 284 -6.33 6.65 -5.81
C SER A 284 -7.28 7.80 -6.12
N TYR A 285 -7.52 8.10 -7.40
CA TYR A 285 -8.47 9.12 -7.81
C TYR A 285 -9.90 8.78 -7.37
N LEU A 286 -10.36 7.57 -7.64
CA LEU A 286 -11.70 7.10 -7.24
C LEU A 286 -11.85 7.12 -5.72
N MET A 287 -10.85 6.66 -4.97
CA MET A 287 -10.83 6.69 -3.52
C MET A 287 -10.93 8.13 -2.97
N SER A 288 -10.26 9.09 -3.62
CA SER A 288 -10.32 10.52 -3.23
C SER A 288 -11.72 11.13 -3.37
N LEU A 289 -12.53 10.62 -4.30
CA LEU A 289 -13.89 11.08 -4.54
C LEU A 289 -14.95 10.31 -3.73
N SER A 290 -14.60 9.14 -3.19
CA SER A 290 -15.52 8.31 -2.40
C SER A 290 -16.04 9.03 -1.16
N TYR A 291 -17.22 8.63 -0.68
CA TYR A 291 -17.74 9.07 0.60
C TYR A 291 -17.24 8.18 1.75
N LEU A 292 -17.27 6.86 1.54
CA LEU A 292 -16.92 5.85 2.53
C LEU A 292 -16.21 4.70 1.82
N VAL A 293 -15.31 4.02 2.53
CA VAL A 293 -14.63 2.84 2.01
C VAL A 293 -14.98 1.59 2.84
N LEU A 294 -15.41 0.51 2.17
CA LEU A 294 -15.50 -0.84 2.73
C LEU A 294 -14.35 -1.67 2.16
N THR A 295 -13.47 -2.20 3.01
CA THR A 295 -12.27 -2.87 2.50
C THR A 295 -11.77 -4.01 3.38
N ASP A 296 -11.16 -5.04 2.76
CA ASP A 296 -10.27 -5.98 3.45
C ASP A 296 -8.77 -5.78 3.10
N SER A 297 -8.46 -4.70 2.37
CA SER A 297 -7.10 -4.31 2.02
C SER A 297 -6.36 -3.72 3.22
N GLY A 298 -5.09 -4.09 3.40
CA GLY A 298 -4.22 -3.49 4.41
C GLY A 298 -3.78 -2.08 4.01
N GLY A 299 -3.35 -1.88 2.75
CA GLY A 299 -2.87 -0.59 2.27
C GLY A 299 -3.94 0.50 2.29
N VAL A 300 -5.18 0.15 1.94
CA VAL A 300 -6.31 1.11 1.95
C VAL A 300 -6.61 1.62 3.37
N GLN A 301 -6.36 0.82 4.41
CA GLN A 301 -6.48 1.27 5.81
C GLN A 301 -5.44 2.33 6.17
N GLU A 302 -4.28 2.32 5.51
CA GLU A 302 -3.26 3.36 5.68
C GLU A 302 -3.56 4.57 4.80
N GLU A 303 -4.06 4.38 3.58
CA GLU A 303 -4.19 5.44 2.58
C GLU A 303 -5.47 6.28 2.71
N ALA A 304 -6.64 5.63 2.80
CA ALA A 304 -7.94 6.30 2.77
C ALA A 304 -8.15 7.33 3.91
N PRO A 305 -7.67 7.09 5.15
CA PRO A 305 -7.73 8.09 6.21
C PRO A 305 -7.01 9.40 5.90
N SER A 306 -5.91 9.37 5.14
CA SER A 306 -5.21 10.61 4.72
C SER A 306 -6.05 11.48 3.77
N LEU A 307 -7.10 10.92 3.17
CA LEU A 307 -8.07 11.61 2.33
C LEU A 307 -9.35 11.99 3.10
N GLY A 308 -9.35 11.80 4.42
CA GLY A 308 -10.49 12.02 5.30
C GLY A 308 -11.65 11.05 5.02
N LYS A 309 -11.38 9.87 4.46
CA LYS A 309 -12.42 8.87 4.16
C LYS A 309 -12.50 7.87 5.31
N PRO A 310 -13.64 7.75 6.00
CA PRO A 310 -13.82 6.69 6.98
C PRO A 310 -13.70 5.31 6.31
N VAL A 311 -13.12 4.35 7.01
CA VAL A 311 -12.90 3.00 6.50
C VAL A 311 -13.56 1.98 7.42
N LEU A 312 -14.40 1.11 6.86
CA LEU A 312 -14.90 -0.07 7.55
C LEU A 312 -14.17 -1.31 7.03
N VAL A 313 -13.50 -1.99 7.95
CA VAL A 313 -12.62 -3.11 7.63
C VAL A 313 -13.40 -4.42 7.70
N LEU A 314 -13.49 -5.10 6.56
CA LEU A 314 -14.21 -6.35 6.33
C LEU A 314 -13.40 -7.57 6.80
N ARG A 315 -12.79 -7.45 7.99
CA ARG A 315 -11.95 -8.47 8.64
C ARG A 315 -12.22 -8.48 10.14
N SER A 316 -11.99 -9.62 10.78
CA SER A 316 -12.08 -9.74 12.25
C SER A 316 -10.85 -9.17 12.96
N THR A 317 -9.69 -9.18 12.30
CA THR A 317 -8.42 -8.65 12.81
C THR A 317 -7.73 -7.78 11.76
N THR A 318 -6.77 -6.97 12.21
CA THR A 318 -5.94 -6.16 11.30
C THR A 318 -4.52 -6.05 11.81
N GLU A 319 -3.57 -6.02 10.88
CA GLU A 319 -2.16 -5.72 11.12
C GLU A 319 -1.90 -4.21 11.24
N ARG A 320 -2.98 -3.42 11.33
CA ARG A 320 -2.99 -1.96 11.46
C ARG A 320 -3.73 -1.51 12.72
N PRO A 321 -3.33 -1.99 13.91
CA PRO A 321 -4.01 -1.66 15.16
C PRO A 321 -4.00 -0.15 15.44
N GLU A 322 -2.97 0.58 14.99
CA GLU A 322 -2.89 2.03 15.20
C GLU A 322 -4.04 2.78 14.51
N ALA A 323 -4.47 2.33 13.33
CA ALA A 323 -5.60 2.94 12.62
C ALA A 323 -6.94 2.77 13.37
N VAL A 324 -7.11 1.62 14.05
CA VAL A 324 -8.27 1.33 14.89
C VAL A 324 -8.22 2.18 16.16
N GLU A 325 -7.08 2.22 16.84
CA GLU A 325 -6.83 3.03 18.04
C GLU A 325 -7.05 4.53 17.77
N ALA A 326 -6.62 5.01 16.60
CA ALA A 326 -6.81 6.40 16.16
C ALA A 326 -8.27 6.73 15.75
N GLY A 327 -9.15 5.73 15.61
CA GLY A 327 -10.53 5.92 15.18
C GLY A 327 -10.70 6.26 13.69
N THR A 328 -9.64 6.14 12.89
CA THR A 328 -9.70 6.35 11.44
C THR A 328 -10.36 5.19 10.69
N VAL A 329 -10.28 3.98 11.26
CA VAL A 329 -10.90 2.77 10.71
C VAL A 329 -11.68 2.03 11.79
N ARG A 330 -12.67 1.23 11.39
CA ARG A 330 -13.45 0.39 12.30
C ARG A 330 -13.55 -1.03 11.75
N LEU A 331 -13.16 -2.03 12.55
CA LEU A 331 -13.34 -3.45 12.21
C LEU A 331 -14.83 -3.80 12.31
N VAL A 332 -15.40 -4.34 11.23
CA VAL A 332 -16.80 -4.78 11.17
C VAL A 332 -16.94 -6.27 10.86
N GLY A 333 -15.83 -6.94 10.56
CA GLY A 333 -15.81 -8.36 10.18
C GLY A 333 -16.61 -8.62 8.90
N THR A 334 -17.12 -9.83 8.78
CA THR A 334 -17.93 -10.29 7.63
C THR A 334 -19.40 -10.49 7.99
N CYS A 335 -19.83 -10.10 9.20
CA CYS A 335 -21.21 -10.28 9.63
C CYS A 335 -22.13 -9.28 8.92
N ILE A 336 -23.16 -9.80 8.24
CA ILE A 336 -24.13 -8.98 7.47
C ILE A 336 -24.70 -7.85 8.34
N LYS A 337 -25.21 -8.18 9.53
CA LYS A 337 -25.87 -7.22 10.42
C LYS A 337 -24.92 -6.11 10.86
N GLU A 338 -23.68 -6.45 11.18
CA GLU A 338 -22.69 -5.48 11.67
C GLU A 338 -22.23 -4.54 10.54
N ILE A 339 -21.95 -5.08 9.35
CA ILE A 339 -21.61 -4.28 8.17
C ILE A 339 -22.75 -3.31 7.86
N VAL A 340 -23.99 -3.79 7.79
CA VAL A 340 -25.16 -2.94 7.46
C VAL A 340 -25.35 -1.86 8.53
N LYS A 341 -25.39 -2.23 9.81
CA LYS A 341 -25.60 -1.31 10.93
C LYS A 341 -24.55 -0.19 10.94
N THR A 342 -23.28 -0.56 10.89
CA THR A 342 -22.18 0.40 11.02
C THR A 342 -22.02 1.27 9.76
N THR A 343 -22.28 0.72 8.57
CA THR A 343 -22.31 1.51 7.34
C THR A 343 -23.47 2.52 7.36
N GLN A 344 -24.67 2.08 7.74
CA GLN A 344 -25.85 2.94 7.81
C GLN A 344 -25.65 4.08 8.81
N LEU A 345 -25.05 3.81 9.97
CA LEU A 345 -24.69 4.84 10.95
C LEU A 345 -23.84 5.96 10.34
N LEU A 346 -22.81 5.63 9.55
CA LEU A 346 -21.95 6.64 8.90
C LEU A 346 -22.61 7.35 7.70
N ILE A 347 -23.64 6.74 7.13
CA ILE A 347 -24.47 7.36 6.09
C ILE A 347 -25.41 8.41 6.70
N ASP A 348 -26.04 8.08 7.83
CA ASP A 348 -27.12 8.86 8.45
C ASP A 348 -26.61 9.90 9.44
N ASP A 349 -25.56 9.59 10.21
CA ASP A 349 -25.03 10.46 11.26
C ASP A 349 -23.75 11.18 10.81
N LYS A 350 -23.90 12.46 10.47
CA LYS A 350 -22.79 13.35 10.09
C LYS A 350 -21.77 13.57 11.20
N ASN A 351 -22.16 13.47 12.47
CA ASN A 351 -21.24 13.63 13.59
C ASN A 351 -20.35 12.40 13.73
N GLU A 352 -20.93 11.20 13.67
CA GLU A 352 -20.15 9.94 13.67
C GLU A 352 -19.22 9.86 12.45
N TYR A 353 -19.72 10.21 11.27
CA TYR A 353 -18.87 10.35 10.08
C TYR A 353 -17.73 11.35 10.31
N GLY A 354 -18.05 12.53 10.85
CA GLY A 354 -17.09 13.59 11.11
C GLY A 354 -15.99 13.21 12.09
N LYS A 355 -16.29 12.38 13.10
CA LYS A 355 -15.30 11.85 14.06
C LYS A 355 -14.23 11.02 13.35
N MET A 356 -14.63 10.09 12.47
CA MET A 356 -13.69 9.25 11.72
C MET A 356 -12.95 10.03 10.63
N SER A 357 -13.68 10.88 9.88
CA SER A 357 -13.13 11.64 8.76
C SER A 357 -12.08 12.67 9.18
N LYS A 358 -12.19 13.24 10.38
CA LYS A 358 -11.26 14.23 10.93
C LYS A 358 -10.17 13.62 11.82
N ALA A 359 -10.21 12.32 12.09
CA ALA A 359 -9.19 11.66 12.88
C ALA A 359 -7.84 11.70 12.15
N SER A 360 -6.76 11.96 12.91
CA SER A 360 -5.41 12.03 12.32
C SER A 360 -4.96 10.63 11.90
N ASN A 361 -4.46 10.50 10.68
CA ASN A 361 -3.89 9.25 10.22
C ASN A 361 -2.60 8.92 10.99
N PRO A 362 -2.54 7.82 11.75
CA PRO A 362 -1.35 7.46 12.52
C PRO A 362 -0.17 7.05 11.63
N TYR A 363 -0.42 6.71 10.36
CA TYR A 363 0.60 6.34 9.38
C TYR A 363 1.23 7.55 8.68
N GLY A 364 0.92 8.77 9.10
CA GLY A 364 1.70 9.96 8.75
C GLY A 364 1.01 10.96 7.82
N ASP A 365 1.78 11.99 7.47
CA ASP A 365 1.32 13.24 6.88
C ASP A 365 1.84 13.46 5.45
N GLY A 366 2.38 12.41 4.82
CA GLY A 366 2.96 12.49 3.47
C GLY A 366 4.30 13.22 3.42
N LYS A 367 5.04 13.26 4.54
CA LYS A 367 6.38 13.82 4.66
C LYS A 367 7.42 12.79 5.09
N ALA A 368 7.15 11.50 4.90
CA ALA A 368 8.08 10.46 5.31
C ALA A 368 9.39 10.57 4.52
N CYS A 369 9.33 10.81 3.21
CA CYS A 369 10.51 10.91 2.36
C CYS A 369 11.39 12.11 2.73
N GLU A 370 10.78 13.28 2.98
CA GLU A 370 11.50 14.49 3.40
C GLU A 370 12.26 14.24 4.71
N LYS A 371 11.63 13.58 5.70
CA LYS A 371 12.25 13.22 6.98
C LYS A 371 13.42 12.25 6.77
N ILE A 372 13.27 11.24 5.91
CA ILE A 372 14.31 10.27 5.59
C ILE A 372 15.52 10.95 4.96
N VAL A 373 15.31 11.76 3.90
CA VAL A 373 16.41 12.45 3.22
C VAL A 373 17.13 13.38 4.18
N LYS A 374 16.41 14.22 4.95
CA LYS A 374 17.00 15.11 5.96
C LYS A 374 17.80 14.38 7.03
N PHE A 375 17.42 13.15 7.38
CA PHE A 375 18.16 12.36 8.36
C PHE A 375 19.50 11.87 7.80
N ILE A 376 19.54 11.51 6.52
CA ILE A 376 20.74 11.04 5.81
C ILE A 376 21.67 12.18 5.42
N GLU A 377 21.15 13.41 5.33
CA GLU A 377 21.94 14.62 5.13
C GLU A 377 22.79 15.04 6.34
N ARG A 378 22.50 14.51 7.53
CA ARG A 378 23.25 14.76 8.77
C ARG A 378 24.54 13.96 8.79
#